data_AF-A0A4R8MQ99-F1
#
_entry.id   AF-A0A4R8MQ99-F1
#
_cell.length_a   1.000
_cell.length_b   1.000
_cell.length_c   1.000
_cell.angle_alpha   90.00
_cell.angle_beta   90.00
_cell.angle_gamma   90.00
#
_symmetry.space_group_name_H-M   'P 1'
#
loop_
_entity.id
_entity.type
_entity.pdbx_description
1 polymer ?
#
loop_
_entity_poly.entity_id
_entity_poly.type
_entity_poly.pdbx_seq_one_letter_code
_entity_poly.pdbx_strand_id
1 'polypeptide(L)'
;MKYAPIIIFVYNRPDHTKRVINSLIANEEASESDLIIYSDFAKAETHLAKVNEVRSYLKEVRGFKSVRIVERTENYGLAKSIISGVSEVIEQSGSVIVLEDDILVSPYFLRFMNSGLEKYKEEEKVASIHGYSYPMDTIGLDDTYFIRGADCWGWATWRRAWQYFEPDGKKLRDQLIREDLVARFDYDHTYPFFQMLNDQILGRNNSWAIRWHASVFLKNKLTLYPKESLILNIGLDNSGTHCDDNDYLSKEFSLKCNHEFPKVIEENFEARNRMVNYFRSISKQQNPSLYSRFSRIAARLLGFAKRILKRVFGFLRNKERKVEITFTGNYATWDEASTICSGYDSDIIINKVKDSLRLVRDGKAIYERDSVIFDNIEYSQPLLAGLLFASALNGGKLKVLDFGGSLGSSYFQNRKFLSELPLVEWSIVEQEKMVSIGKLEFENKELRFFHTIDEAVKNRQPETVILSSVLPYIKNPYEVLALIKSFNFETIIVDRTPFFIKDLPDRITIETVPPEIYIAKYPAWFFNYKTFLDFLSDKYELVESFESNDHYSLVDAEIIYRALIFKRKI
;
A
#
# COMPACT_ATOMS: atom_id res chain seq x y z
N MET A 1 -13.30 -20.92 -34.98
CA MET A 1 -12.79 -19.61 -34.53
C MET A 1 -11.27 -19.68 -34.56
N LYS A 2 -10.56 -18.68 -35.07
CA LYS A 2 -9.08 -18.64 -34.99
C LYS A 2 -8.71 -17.86 -33.74
N TYR A 3 -8.10 -18.50 -32.74
CA TYR A 3 -7.69 -17.80 -31.53
C TYR A 3 -6.51 -16.88 -31.79
N ALA A 4 -6.51 -15.74 -31.11
CA ALA A 4 -5.46 -14.75 -31.22
C ALA A 4 -4.18 -15.28 -30.54
N PRO A 5 -2.99 -15.02 -31.11
CA PRO A 5 -1.74 -15.33 -30.43
C PRO A 5 -1.62 -14.58 -29.11
N ILE A 6 -1.06 -15.27 -28.12
CA ILE A 6 -0.78 -14.74 -26.79
C ILE A 6 0.67 -14.29 -26.76
N ILE A 7 0.92 -13.05 -26.36
CA ILE A 7 2.26 -12.49 -26.20
C ILE A 7 2.52 -12.26 -24.72
N ILE A 8 3.64 -12.79 -24.21
CA ILE A 8 4.10 -12.53 -22.85
C ILE A 8 5.47 -11.86 -22.90
N PHE A 9 5.64 -10.78 -22.13
CA PHE A 9 6.92 -10.12 -21.93
C PHE A 9 7.47 -10.49 -20.56
N VAL A 10 8.67 -11.08 -20.53
CA VAL A 10 9.29 -11.60 -19.30
C VAL A 10 10.71 -11.06 -19.11
N TYR A 11 11.14 -10.96 -17.85
CA TYR A 11 12.51 -10.53 -17.54
C TYR A 11 13.23 -11.45 -16.55
N ASN A 12 13.25 -11.11 -15.26
CA ASN A 12 14.09 -11.73 -14.24
C ASN A 12 13.29 -12.28 -13.04
N ARG A 13 12.01 -12.60 -13.26
CA ARG A 13 11.09 -13.13 -12.24
C ARG A 13 10.67 -14.57 -12.56
N PRO A 14 11.49 -15.58 -12.21
CA PRO A 14 11.21 -16.96 -12.56
C PRO A 14 9.93 -17.51 -11.91
N ASP A 15 9.64 -17.15 -10.65
CA ASP A 15 8.41 -17.59 -9.97
C ASP A 15 7.16 -16.99 -10.61
N HIS A 16 7.11 -15.67 -10.79
CA HIS A 16 5.97 -15.00 -11.43
C HIS A 16 5.75 -15.53 -12.83
N THR A 17 6.81 -15.65 -13.63
CA THR A 17 6.72 -16.20 -15.00
C THR A 17 6.10 -17.60 -15.00
N LYS A 18 6.55 -18.49 -14.09
CA LYS A 18 5.99 -19.84 -13.93
C LYS A 18 4.49 -19.79 -13.60
N ARG A 19 4.10 -18.95 -12.64
CA ARG A 19 2.71 -18.83 -12.19
C ARG A 19 1.79 -18.26 -13.28
N VAL A 20 2.23 -17.23 -14.01
CA VAL A 20 1.48 -16.66 -15.13
C VAL A 20 1.27 -17.69 -16.24
N ILE A 21 2.34 -18.38 -16.67
CA ILE A 21 2.22 -19.42 -17.70
C ILE A 21 1.30 -20.56 -17.24
N ASN A 22 1.41 -21.01 -15.98
CA ASN A 22 0.53 -22.04 -15.44
C ASN A 22 -0.95 -21.58 -15.40
N SER A 23 -1.21 -20.32 -15.07
CA SER A 23 -2.57 -19.76 -15.08
C SER A 23 -3.17 -19.70 -16.50
N LEU A 24 -2.33 -19.43 -17.51
CA LEU A 24 -2.73 -19.49 -18.92
C LEU A 24 -3.04 -20.92 -19.36
N ILE A 25 -2.18 -21.89 -19.02
CA ILE A 25 -2.39 -23.31 -19.37
C ILE A 25 -3.72 -23.83 -18.81
N ALA A 26 -4.20 -23.28 -17.68
CA ALA A 26 -5.49 -23.64 -17.09
C ALA A 26 -6.71 -23.14 -17.90
N ASN A 27 -6.53 -22.30 -18.92
CA ASN A 27 -7.60 -21.88 -19.83
C ASN A 27 -7.79 -22.91 -20.94
N GLU A 28 -9.04 -23.28 -21.25
CA GLU A 28 -9.37 -24.30 -22.26
C GLU A 28 -8.85 -23.91 -23.66
N GLU A 29 -8.83 -22.62 -23.99
CA GLU A 29 -8.39 -22.11 -25.28
C GLU A 29 -6.85 -22.11 -25.46
N ALA A 30 -6.08 -22.39 -24.40
CA ALA A 30 -4.62 -22.33 -24.43
C ALA A 30 -4.02 -23.34 -25.41
N SER A 31 -4.51 -24.59 -25.41
CA SER A 31 -4.00 -25.67 -26.29
C SER A 31 -4.18 -25.40 -27.78
N GLU A 32 -5.07 -24.46 -28.12
CA GLU A 32 -5.39 -24.06 -29.49
C GLU A 32 -4.81 -22.69 -29.87
N SER A 33 -4.11 -22.03 -28.93
CA SER A 33 -3.52 -20.70 -29.10
C SER A 33 -2.00 -20.77 -29.27
N ASP A 34 -1.46 -19.91 -30.13
CA ASP A 34 0.00 -19.75 -30.28
C ASP A 34 0.53 -18.85 -29.15
N LEU A 35 1.58 -19.28 -28.44
CA LEU A 35 2.24 -18.50 -27.40
C LEU A 35 3.58 -17.95 -27.92
N ILE A 36 3.76 -16.63 -27.86
CA ILE A 36 5.01 -15.95 -28.17
C ILE A 36 5.53 -15.28 -26.90
N ILE A 37 6.76 -15.64 -26.50
CA ILE A 37 7.38 -15.12 -25.28
C ILE A 37 8.60 -14.29 -25.64
N TYR A 38 8.59 -13.00 -25.30
CA TYR A 38 9.76 -12.14 -25.42
C TYR A 38 10.50 -12.11 -24.07
N SER A 39 11.72 -12.64 -24.04
CA SER A 39 12.60 -12.59 -22.87
C SER A 39 13.69 -11.55 -23.10
N ASP A 40 13.69 -10.50 -22.28
CA ASP A 40 14.68 -9.42 -22.41
C ASP A 40 16.08 -9.90 -21.96
N PHE A 41 17.15 -9.21 -22.37
CA PHE A 41 18.50 -9.50 -21.87
C PHE A 41 18.74 -8.83 -20.51
N ALA A 42 19.68 -9.34 -19.71
CA ALA A 42 20.01 -8.74 -18.42
C ALA A 42 20.56 -7.31 -18.55
N LYS A 43 19.91 -6.32 -17.90
CA LYS A 43 20.39 -4.93 -17.80
C LYS A 43 21.68 -4.81 -16.98
N ALA A 44 21.87 -5.69 -15.99
CA ALA A 44 23.03 -5.75 -15.12
C ALA A 44 23.45 -7.21 -14.90
N GLU A 45 24.74 -7.44 -14.64
CA GLU A 45 25.30 -8.77 -14.42
C GLU A 45 24.63 -9.51 -13.25
N THR A 46 24.24 -8.79 -12.20
CA THR A 46 23.50 -9.33 -11.04
C THR A 46 22.14 -9.94 -11.41
N HIS A 47 21.53 -9.53 -12.53
CA HIS A 47 20.25 -10.07 -13.00
C HIS A 47 20.42 -11.30 -13.90
N LEU A 48 21.64 -11.55 -14.40
CA LEU A 48 21.91 -12.57 -15.41
C LEU A 48 21.49 -13.97 -14.96
N ALA A 49 21.75 -14.31 -13.69
CA ALA A 49 21.35 -15.60 -13.12
C ALA A 49 19.84 -15.82 -13.20
N LYS A 50 19.02 -14.85 -12.75
CA LYS A 50 17.56 -14.94 -12.78
C LYS A 50 16.99 -14.91 -14.20
N VAL A 51 17.57 -14.10 -15.10
CA VAL A 51 17.18 -14.10 -16.52
C VAL A 51 17.45 -15.46 -17.17
N ASN A 52 18.60 -16.06 -16.90
CA ASN A 52 18.94 -17.39 -17.41
C ASN A 52 18.04 -18.48 -16.82
N GLU A 53 17.62 -18.35 -15.55
CA GLU A 53 16.64 -19.24 -14.94
C GLU A 53 15.29 -19.16 -15.67
N VAL A 54 14.79 -17.94 -15.92
CA VAL A 54 13.58 -17.71 -16.72
C VAL A 54 13.74 -18.37 -18.10
N ARG A 55 14.80 -18.06 -18.85
CA ARG A 55 15.03 -18.62 -20.20
C ARG A 55 15.14 -20.14 -20.23
N SER A 56 15.73 -20.74 -19.20
CA SER A 56 15.81 -22.19 -19.08
C SER A 56 14.41 -22.78 -18.89
N TYR A 57 13.62 -22.22 -17.98
CA TYR A 57 12.22 -22.63 -17.77
C TYR A 57 11.37 -22.47 -19.04
N LEU A 58 11.52 -21.38 -19.80
CA LEU A 58 10.72 -21.14 -21.01
C LEU A 58 10.82 -22.29 -22.03
N LYS A 59 11.98 -22.95 -22.13
CA LYS A 59 12.21 -24.08 -23.06
C LYS A 59 11.39 -25.33 -22.69
N GLU A 60 10.95 -25.42 -21.44
CA GLU A 60 10.15 -26.53 -20.91
C GLU A 60 8.64 -26.28 -21.05
N VAL A 61 8.21 -25.08 -21.41
CA VAL A 61 6.80 -24.70 -21.51
C VAL A 61 6.08 -25.53 -22.57
N ARG A 62 4.95 -26.13 -22.19
CA ARG A 62 4.03 -26.92 -23.04
C ARG A 62 2.58 -26.53 -22.70
N GLY A 63 1.61 -27.09 -23.40
CA GLY A 63 0.18 -26.82 -23.17
C GLY A 63 -0.44 -25.77 -24.09
N PHE A 64 0.31 -25.31 -25.09
CA PHE A 64 -0.14 -24.39 -26.14
C PHE A 64 -0.03 -25.05 -27.50
N LYS A 65 -0.71 -24.50 -28.51
CA LYS A 65 -0.63 -25.00 -29.89
C LYS A 65 0.78 -24.92 -30.44
N SER A 66 1.44 -23.79 -30.19
CA SER A 66 2.87 -23.59 -30.46
C SER A 66 3.47 -22.65 -29.43
N VAL A 67 4.77 -22.78 -29.17
CA VAL A 67 5.52 -21.89 -28.26
C VAL A 67 6.73 -21.35 -29.02
N ARG A 68 6.79 -20.03 -29.21
CA ARG A 68 7.92 -19.33 -29.81
C ARG A 68 8.57 -18.43 -28.77
N ILE A 69 9.86 -18.66 -28.50
CA ILE A 69 10.64 -17.85 -27.56
C ILE A 69 11.55 -16.92 -28.35
N VAL A 70 11.48 -15.63 -28.05
CA VAL A 70 12.35 -14.58 -28.59
C VAL A 70 13.24 -14.09 -27.47
N GLU A 71 14.45 -14.65 -27.39
CA GLU A 71 15.49 -14.18 -26.48
C GLU A 71 16.21 -12.97 -27.07
N ARG A 72 16.10 -11.81 -26.43
CA ARG A 72 16.82 -10.60 -26.87
C ARG A 72 18.32 -10.74 -26.57
N THR A 73 19.14 -10.22 -27.47
CA THR A 73 20.60 -10.18 -27.35
C THR A 73 21.11 -8.98 -26.55
N GLU A 74 20.29 -7.94 -26.39
CA GLU A 74 20.55 -6.75 -25.58
C GLU A 74 19.28 -6.36 -24.80
N ASN A 75 19.43 -5.58 -23.72
CA ASN A 75 18.30 -5.17 -22.90
C ASN A 75 17.50 -4.07 -23.62
N TYR A 76 16.27 -4.37 -24.02
CA TYR A 76 15.38 -3.42 -24.69
C TYR A 76 14.65 -2.53 -23.67
N GLY A 77 14.42 -3.05 -22.46
CA GLY A 77 13.51 -2.46 -21.50
C GLY A 77 12.04 -2.65 -21.92
N LEU A 78 11.14 -2.51 -20.95
CA LEU A 78 9.73 -2.90 -21.06
C LEU A 78 9.03 -2.24 -22.26
N ALA A 79 9.07 -0.90 -22.35
CA ALA A 79 8.35 -0.15 -23.38
C ALA A 79 8.77 -0.52 -24.81
N LYS A 80 10.08 -0.59 -25.08
CA LYS A 80 10.60 -0.95 -26.41
C LYS A 80 10.26 -2.40 -26.74
N SER A 81 10.36 -3.29 -25.75
CA SER A 81 10.00 -4.71 -25.92
C SER A 81 8.53 -4.86 -26.31
N ILE A 82 7.61 -4.24 -25.57
CA ILE A 82 6.17 -4.32 -25.85
C ILE A 82 5.82 -3.72 -27.21
N ILE A 83 6.25 -2.49 -27.48
CA ILE A 83 5.91 -1.81 -28.75
C ILE A 83 6.40 -2.63 -29.95
N SER A 84 7.65 -3.11 -29.91
CA SER A 84 8.20 -3.89 -31.02
C SER A 84 7.54 -5.27 -31.13
N GLY A 85 7.39 -6.00 -30.02
CA GLY A 85 6.84 -7.35 -30.03
C GLY A 85 5.37 -7.41 -30.42
N VAL A 86 4.55 -6.47 -29.92
CA VAL A 86 3.14 -6.35 -30.33
C VAL A 86 3.05 -6.00 -31.81
N SER A 87 3.81 -5.00 -32.28
CA SER A 87 3.78 -4.57 -33.69
C SER A 87 4.21 -5.68 -34.65
N GLU A 88 5.23 -6.46 -34.29
CA GLU A 88 5.70 -7.59 -35.11
C GLU A 88 4.62 -8.67 -35.27
N VAL A 89 4.02 -9.11 -34.15
CA VAL A 89 3.08 -10.23 -34.15
C VAL A 89 1.74 -9.80 -34.76
N ILE A 90 1.25 -8.61 -34.41
CA ILE A 90 -0.08 -8.14 -34.82
C ILE A 90 -0.18 -7.89 -36.33
N GLU A 91 0.93 -7.53 -36.98
CA GLU A 91 0.97 -7.35 -38.44
C GLU A 91 0.66 -8.67 -39.17
N GLN A 92 1.09 -9.79 -38.60
CA GLN A 92 0.90 -11.12 -39.17
C GLN A 92 -0.42 -11.76 -38.74
N SER A 93 -0.82 -11.58 -37.48
CA SER A 93 -1.98 -12.25 -36.90
C SER A 93 -3.29 -11.48 -37.04
N GLY A 94 -3.24 -10.16 -37.20
CA GLY A 94 -4.38 -9.26 -37.25
C GLY A 94 -4.95 -8.88 -35.87
N SER A 95 -4.76 -9.72 -34.85
CA SER A 95 -5.13 -9.47 -33.45
C SER A 95 -4.21 -10.22 -32.49
N VAL A 96 -4.07 -9.73 -31.26
CA VAL A 96 -3.20 -10.32 -30.23
C VAL A 96 -3.82 -10.19 -28.84
N ILE A 97 -3.43 -11.07 -27.93
CA ILE A 97 -3.64 -10.98 -26.48
C ILE A 97 -2.27 -10.76 -25.84
N VAL A 98 -2.15 -9.82 -24.91
CA VAL A 98 -0.86 -9.37 -24.36
C VAL A 98 -0.88 -9.40 -22.83
N LEU A 99 0.17 -9.98 -22.26
CA LEU A 99 0.40 -10.12 -20.82
C LEU A 99 1.86 -9.79 -20.47
N GLU A 100 2.07 -9.45 -19.19
CA GLU A 100 3.38 -9.28 -18.57
C GLU A 100 3.64 -10.45 -17.60
N ASP A 101 4.87 -10.59 -17.12
CA ASP A 101 5.29 -11.71 -16.26
C ASP A 101 4.66 -11.70 -14.86
N ASP A 102 3.87 -10.68 -14.53
CA ASP A 102 3.20 -10.49 -13.24
C ASP A 102 1.67 -10.42 -13.31
N ILE A 103 1.06 -10.85 -14.42
CA ILE A 103 -0.40 -10.86 -14.59
C ILE A 103 -0.94 -12.29 -14.56
N LEU A 104 -1.47 -12.73 -13.41
CA LEU A 104 -2.23 -13.99 -13.32
C LEU A 104 -3.58 -13.83 -13.99
N VAL A 105 -4.06 -14.88 -14.64
CA VAL A 105 -5.34 -14.86 -15.35
C VAL A 105 -6.31 -15.89 -14.80
N SER A 106 -7.61 -15.55 -14.85
CA SER A 106 -8.72 -16.48 -14.60
C SER A 106 -8.70 -17.64 -15.62
N PRO A 107 -9.20 -18.84 -15.27
CA PRO A 107 -9.40 -19.95 -16.23
C PRO A 107 -10.34 -19.63 -17.41
N TYR A 108 -11.04 -18.48 -17.38
CA TYR A 108 -11.94 -18.03 -18.45
C TYR A 108 -11.47 -16.75 -19.15
N PHE A 109 -10.25 -16.29 -18.86
CA PHE A 109 -9.69 -15.08 -19.44
C PHE A 109 -9.53 -15.18 -20.97
N LEU A 110 -8.96 -16.28 -21.49
CA LEU A 110 -8.75 -16.44 -22.92
C LEU A 110 -10.08 -16.54 -23.68
N ARG A 111 -11.09 -17.20 -23.09
CA ARG A 111 -12.46 -17.21 -23.61
C ARG A 111 -13.01 -15.80 -23.76
N PHE A 112 -12.91 -14.98 -22.72
CA PHE A 112 -13.39 -13.60 -22.71
C PHE A 112 -12.71 -12.77 -23.79
N MET A 113 -11.37 -12.83 -23.86
CA MET A 113 -10.58 -12.09 -24.83
C MET A 113 -10.93 -12.47 -26.27
N ASN A 114 -10.93 -13.77 -26.58
CA ASN A 114 -11.23 -14.23 -27.94
C ASN A 114 -12.68 -13.95 -28.34
N SER A 115 -13.64 -14.09 -27.41
CA SER A 115 -15.04 -13.77 -27.67
C SER A 115 -15.25 -12.27 -27.97
N GLY A 116 -14.58 -11.40 -27.21
CA GLY A 116 -14.59 -9.95 -27.47
C GLY A 116 -13.90 -9.59 -28.79
N LEU A 117 -12.75 -10.20 -29.07
CA LEU A 117 -12.00 -10.00 -30.32
C LEU A 117 -12.82 -10.37 -31.56
N GLU A 118 -13.54 -11.49 -31.50
CA GLU A 118 -14.40 -11.92 -32.61
C GLU A 118 -15.65 -11.03 -32.72
N LYS A 119 -16.33 -10.77 -31.60
CA LYS A 119 -17.59 -10.00 -31.60
C LYS A 119 -17.40 -8.58 -32.13
N TYR A 120 -16.29 -7.92 -31.77
CA TYR A 120 -16.00 -6.54 -32.17
C TYR A 120 -14.97 -6.44 -33.28
N LYS A 121 -14.72 -7.52 -34.01
CA LYS A 121 -13.67 -7.59 -35.03
C LYS A 121 -13.74 -6.45 -36.06
N GLU A 122 -14.95 -6.13 -36.52
CA GLU A 122 -15.20 -5.09 -37.55
C GLU A 122 -15.71 -3.76 -36.95
N GLU A 123 -15.78 -3.64 -35.62
CA GLU A 123 -16.30 -2.43 -34.96
C GLU A 123 -15.18 -1.40 -34.73
N GLU A 124 -15.11 -0.40 -35.62
CA GLU A 124 -14.08 0.65 -35.61
C GLU A 124 -14.02 1.51 -34.34
N LYS A 125 -15.14 1.63 -33.61
CA LYS A 125 -15.16 2.36 -32.33
C LYS A 125 -14.40 1.62 -31.22
N VAL A 126 -14.32 0.29 -31.28
CA VAL A 126 -13.64 -0.51 -30.24
C VAL A 126 -12.17 -0.67 -30.61
N ALA A 127 -11.28 -0.28 -29.69
CA ALA A 127 -9.83 -0.35 -29.85
C ALA A 127 -9.16 -1.48 -29.05
N SER A 128 -9.76 -1.88 -27.93
CA SER A 128 -9.17 -2.89 -27.06
C SER A 128 -10.23 -3.64 -26.25
N ILE A 129 -9.87 -4.85 -25.83
CA ILE A 129 -10.56 -5.63 -24.80
C ILE A 129 -9.62 -5.70 -23.60
N HIS A 130 -10.11 -5.40 -22.41
CA HIS A 130 -9.31 -5.32 -21.19
C HIS A 130 -9.73 -6.40 -20.20
N GLY A 131 -8.78 -6.94 -19.43
CA GLY A 131 -9.02 -8.04 -18.50
C GLY A 131 -9.17 -7.60 -17.05
N TYR A 132 -8.77 -6.38 -16.73
CA TYR A 132 -8.84 -5.85 -15.37
C TYR A 132 -10.09 -4.99 -15.16
N SER A 133 -10.55 -4.95 -13.92
CA SER A 133 -11.60 -4.03 -13.46
C SER A 133 -11.16 -3.44 -12.14
N TYR A 134 -11.25 -2.13 -12.00
CA TYR A 134 -10.97 -1.42 -10.76
C TYR A 134 -11.96 -1.87 -9.66
N PRO A 135 -11.55 -2.00 -8.38
CA PRO A 135 -12.44 -2.35 -7.27
C PRO A 135 -13.32 -1.16 -6.85
N MET A 136 -14.15 -0.72 -7.80
CA MET A 136 -15.22 0.24 -7.62
C MET A 136 -16.55 -0.45 -7.34
N ASP A 137 -17.58 0.32 -6.97
CA ASP A 137 -18.94 -0.21 -6.86
C ASP A 137 -19.46 -0.67 -8.24
N THR A 138 -19.81 -1.93 -8.39
CA THR A 138 -20.32 -2.49 -9.64
C THR A 138 -21.81 -2.87 -9.57
N ILE A 139 -22.51 -2.55 -8.48
CA ILE A 139 -23.93 -2.88 -8.31
C ILE A 139 -24.76 -2.24 -9.42
N GLY A 140 -25.55 -3.04 -10.14
CA GLY A 140 -26.39 -2.57 -11.24
C GLY A 140 -25.65 -2.26 -12.55
N LEU A 141 -24.32 -2.45 -12.64
CA LEU A 141 -23.64 -2.48 -13.93
C LEU A 141 -23.87 -3.82 -14.63
N ASP A 142 -23.94 -3.77 -15.96
CA ASP A 142 -23.92 -4.92 -16.84
C ASP A 142 -22.58 -5.69 -16.71
N ASP A 143 -22.57 -6.93 -17.21
CA ASP A 143 -21.41 -7.83 -17.16
C ASP A 143 -20.15 -7.24 -17.78
N THR A 144 -20.32 -6.39 -18.78
CA THR A 144 -19.23 -5.68 -19.45
C THR A 144 -19.72 -4.31 -19.87
N TYR A 145 -18.79 -3.37 -20.03
CA TYR A 145 -19.10 -2.00 -20.43
C TYR A 145 -17.91 -1.37 -21.15
N PHE A 146 -18.17 -0.29 -21.88
CA PHE A 146 -17.12 0.44 -22.61
C PHE A 146 -16.69 1.71 -21.88
N ILE A 147 -15.39 1.97 -21.86
CA ILE A 147 -14.80 3.23 -21.40
C ILE A 147 -13.89 3.79 -22.50
N ARG A 148 -13.84 5.11 -22.66
CA ARG A 148 -12.97 5.75 -23.63
C ARG A 148 -11.51 5.69 -23.19
N GLY A 149 -10.60 5.37 -24.12
CA GLY A 149 -9.19 5.17 -23.83
C GLY A 149 -8.81 3.69 -23.87
N ALA A 150 -7.65 3.32 -23.31
CA ALA A 150 -7.20 1.94 -23.14
C ALA A 150 -6.39 1.77 -21.86
N ASP A 151 -6.34 0.55 -21.33
CA ASP A 151 -5.50 0.14 -20.20
C ASP A 151 -4.65 -1.08 -20.61
N CYS A 152 -3.65 -1.44 -19.78
CA CYS A 152 -2.55 -2.32 -20.20
C CYS A 152 -2.38 -3.64 -19.44
N TRP A 153 -3.12 -3.90 -18.36
CA TRP A 153 -3.08 -5.18 -17.66
C TRP A 153 -3.99 -6.24 -18.28
N GLY A 154 -3.37 -7.21 -18.95
CA GLY A 154 -4.07 -8.30 -19.62
C GLY A 154 -5.08 -7.79 -20.64
N TRP A 155 -4.62 -7.49 -21.84
CA TRP A 155 -5.43 -6.79 -22.84
C TRP A 155 -5.29 -7.44 -24.21
N ALA A 156 -6.26 -7.17 -25.08
CA ALA A 156 -6.25 -7.61 -26.46
C ALA A 156 -6.57 -6.44 -27.39
N THR A 157 -6.06 -6.50 -28.61
CA THR A 157 -6.27 -5.47 -29.63
C THR A 157 -6.20 -6.06 -31.04
N TRP A 158 -6.56 -5.25 -32.02
CA TRP A 158 -6.49 -5.56 -33.45
C TRP A 158 -5.48 -4.66 -34.13
N ARG A 159 -4.92 -5.12 -35.25
CA ARG A 159 -4.03 -4.33 -36.12
C ARG A 159 -4.67 -2.99 -36.51
N ARG A 160 -5.98 -3.02 -36.83
CA ARG A 160 -6.76 -1.82 -37.17
C ARG A 160 -6.86 -0.79 -36.04
N ALA A 161 -6.67 -1.20 -34.79
CA ALA A 161 -6.65 -0.30 -33.64
C ALA A 161 -5.20 0.08 -33.27
N TRP A 162 -4.28 -0.88 -33.27
CA TRP A 162 -2.88 -0.66 -32.92
C TRP A 162 -2.17 0.33 -33.85
N GLN A 163 -2.58 0.42 -35.12
CA GLN A 163 -2.05 1.43 -36.06
C GLN A 163 -2.20 2.88 -35.58
N TYR A 164 -3.06 3.16 -34.59
CA TYR A 164 -3.23 4.48 -34.02
C TYR A 164 -2.24 4.81 -32.91
N PHE A 165 -1.41 3.86 -32.46
CA PHE A 165 -0.40 4.10 -31.44
C PHE A 165 0.60 5.18 -31.90
N GLU A 166 0.62 6.32 -31.21
CA GLU A 166 1.58 7.40 -31.44
C GLU A 166 2.68 7.32 -30.37
N PRO A 167 3.93 7.02 -30.75
CA PRO A 167 5.03 6.90 -29.78
C PRO A 167 5.48 8.23 -29.19
N ASP A 168 5.22 9.37 -29.85
CA ASP A 168 5.61 10.70 -29.40
C ASP A 168 4.61 11.27 -28.37
N GLY A 169 4.97 11.14 -27.09
CA GLY A 169 4.17 11.67 -25.97
C GLY A 169 3.92 13.17 -26.06
N LYS A 170 4.83 13.97 -26.66
CA LYS A 170 4.68 15.42 -26.77
C LYS A 170 3.53 15.77 -27.71
N LYS A 171 3.43 15.09 -28.87
CA LYS A 171 2.29 15.29 -29.79
C LYS A 171 0.96 14.98 -29.11
N LEU A 172 0.90 13.89 -28.36
CA LEU A 172 -0.30 13.46 -27.62
C LEU A 172 -0.70 14.51 -26.58
N ARG A 173 0.24 14.98 -25.76
CA ARG A 173 0.01 16.03 -24.75
C ARG A 173 -0.47 17.33 -25.39
N ASP A 174 0.21 17.79 -26.43
CA ASP A 174 -0.10 19.07 -27.09
C ASP A 174 -1.51 19.02 -27.73
N GLN A 175 -1.91 17.86 -28.27
CA GLN A 175 -3.27 17.64 -28.77
C GLN A 175 -4.31 17.63 -27.64
N LEU A 176 -4.06 16.94 -26.52
CA LEU A 176 -4.96 16.93 -25.35
C LEU A 176 -5.22 18.35 -24.82
N ILE A 177 -4.19 19.20 -24.78
CA ILE A 177 -4.33 20.62 -24.38
C ILE A 177 -5.15 21.38 -25.43
N ARG A 178 -4.79 21.26 -26.71
CA ARG A 178 -5.43 22.00 -27.81
C ARG A 178 -6.92 21.70 -27.93
N GLU A 179 -7.33 20.48 -27.63
CA GLU A 179 -8.73 20.03 -27.70
C GLU A 179 -9.48 20.17 -26.37
N ASP A 180 -8.85 20.74 -25.33
CA ASP A 180 -9.42 20.91 -23.99
C ASP A 180 -9.91 19.59 -23.36
N LEU A 181 -9.13 18.52 -23.55
CA LEU A 181 -9.50 17.16 -23.13
C LEU A 181 -8.81 16.69 -21.85
N VAL A 182 -7.91 17.49 -21.27
CA VAL A 182 -7.10 17.11 -20.11
C VAL A 182 -7.95 16.68 -18.92
N ALA A 183 -9.00 17.45 -18.58
CA ALA A 183 -9.89 17.11 -17.47
C ALA A 183 -10.56 15.74 -17.67
N ARG A 184 -11.07 15.48 -18.88
CA ARG A 184 -11.73 14.21 -19.21
C ARG A 184 -10.76 13.04 -19.19
N PHE A 185 -9.54 13.26 -19.69
CA PHE A 185 -8.44 12.30 -19.72
C PHE A 185 -8.03 11.87 -18.31
N ASP A 186 -8.00 12.80 -17.36
CA ASP A 186 -7.67 12.57 -15.95
C ASP A 186 -8.87 12.11 -15.09
N TYR A 187 -9.92 11.55 -15.71
CA TYR A 187 -11.15 11.17 -15.01
C TYR A 187 -11.69 12.31 -14.13
N ASP A 188 -11.82 13.49 -14.72
CA ASP A 188 -12.28 14.71 -14.07
C ASP A 188 -11.35 15.15 -12.92
N HIS A 189 -10.04 15.11 -13.22
CA HIS A 189 -8.93 15.44 -12.32
C HIS A 189 -8.81 14.53 -11.09
N THR A 190 -9.33 13.31 -11.17
CA THR A 190 -9.27 12.36 -10.04
C THR A 190 -8.13 11.37 -10.16
N TYR A 191 -7.53 11.21 -11.34
CA TYR A 191 -6.36 10.36 -11.55
C TYR A 191 -5.32 11.06 -12.46
N PRO A 192 -4.03 11.08 -12.10
CA PRO A 192 -3.03 11.95 -12.73
C PRO A 192 -2.45 11.40 -14.06
N PHE A 193 -3.30 10.97 -15.01
CA PHE A 193 -2.84 10.41 -16.29
C PHE A 193 -2.05 11.40 -17.15
N PHE A 194 -2.48 12.66 -17.20
CA PHE A 194 -1.81 13.73 -17.92
C PHE A 194 -0.44 14.03 -17.31
N GLN A 195 -0.34 13.99 -15.98
CA GLN A 195 0.95 14.11 -15.30
C GLN A 195 1.84 12.91 -15.60
N MET A 196 1.31 11.67 -15.62
CA MET A 196 2.07 10.49 -16.02
C MET A 196 2.60 10.60 -17.47
N LEU A 197 1.81 11.18 -18.38
CA LEU A 197 2.26 11.48 -19.76
C LEU A 197 3.37 12.55 -19.76
N ASN A 198 3.25 13.60 -18.96
CA ASN A 198 4.30 14.61 -18.82
C ASN A 198 5.60 14.01 -18.27
N ASP A 199 5.52 13.18 -17.23
CA ASP A 199 6.66 12.51 -16.64
C ASP A 199 7.31 11.52 -17.63
N GLN A 200 6.52 10.89 -18.51
CA GLN A 200 7.02 10.09 -19.63
C GLN A 200 7.84 10.94 -20.61
N ILE A 201 7.33 12.12 -21.00
CA ILE A 201 8.03 13.05 -21.91
C ILE A 201 9.34 13.57 -21.29
N LEU A 202 9.33 13.81 -19.98
CA LEU A 202 10.50 14.28 -19.22
C LEU A 202 11.50 13.16 -18.90
N GLY A 203 11.22 11.91 -19.26
CA GLY A 203 12.07 10.75 -18.98
C GLY A 203 12.08 10.31 -17.52
N ARG A 204 11.12 10.78 -16.71
CA ARG A 204 10.95 10.39 -15.30
C ARG A 204 10.25 9.05 -15.14
N ASN A 205 9.50 8.62 -16.16
CA ASN A 205 9.01 7.25 -16.31
C ASN A 205 9.18 6.79 -17.76
N ASN A 206 9.02 5.49 -18.00
CA ASN A 206 9.08 4.90 -19.34
C ASN A 206 7.74 4.25 -19.74
N SER A 207 6.60 4.82 -19.31
CA SER A 207 5.30 4.22 -19.52
C SER A 207 4.92 4.20 -21.01
N TRP A 208 4.79 3.01 -21.59
CA TRP A 208 4.21 2.83 -22.92
C TRP A 208 2.68 2.88 -22.87
N ALA A 209 2.09 2.42 -21.76
CA ALA A 209 0.67 2.31 -21.55
C ALA A 209 -0.03 3.68 -21.62
N ILE A 210 0.56 4.73 -21.02
CA ILE A 210 -0.04 6.07 -21.05
C ILE A 210 -0.10 6.65 -22.47
N ARG A 211 0.88 6.32 -23.32
CA ARG A 211 0.89 6.72 -24.73
C ARG A 211 -0.17 5.96 -25.52
N TRP A 212 -0.34 4.67 -25.23
CA TRP A 212 -1.43 3.89 -25.83
C TRP A 212 -2.80 4.44 -25.42
N HIS A 213 -3.03 4.66 -24.12
CA HIS A 213 -4.25 5.26 -23.60
C HIS A 213 -4.57 6.59 -24.30
N ALA A 214 -3.61 7.53 -24.35
CA ALA A 214 -3.78 8.82 -25.01
C ALA A 214 -4.06 8.69 -26.52
N SER A 215 -3.37 7.79 -27.21
CA SER A 215 -3.54 7.54 -28.65
C SER A 215 -4.98 7.17 -29.00
N VAL A 216 -5.56 6.19 -28.28
CA VAL A 216 -6.94 5.77 -28.54
C VAL A 216 -7.98 6.73 -27.96
N PHE A 217 -7.67 7.37 -26.83
CA PHE A 217 -8.53 8.35 -26.20
C PHE A 217 -8.75 9.53 -27.16
N LEU A 218 -7.69 10.10 -27.75
CA LEU A 218 -7.80 11.20 -28.72
C LEU A 218 -8.56 10.82 -30.00
N LYS A 219 -8.65 9.53 -30.32
CA LYS A 219 -9.44 9.01 -31.45
C LYS A 219 -10.89 8.69 -31.09
N ASN A 220 -11.36 9.04 -29.89
CA ASN A 220 -12.68 8.71 -29.35
C ASN A 220 -12.99 7.20 -29.38
N LYS A 221 -11.96 6.36 -29.23
CA LYS A 221 -12.14 4.90 -29.24
C LYS A 221 -12.38 4.35 -27.84
N LEU A 222 -13.06 3.22 -27.80
CA LEU A 222 -13.56 2.56 -26.60
C LEU A 222 -12.79 1.26 -26.33
N THR A 223 -12.64 0.97 -25.05
CA THR A 223 -12.12 -0.31 -24.55
C THR A 223 -13.22 -1.03 -23.79
N LEU A 224 -13.40 -2.32 -24.05
CA LEU A 224 -14.33 -3.16 -23.31
C LEU A 224 -13.69 -3.58 -21.98
N TYR A 225 -14.40 -3.35 -20.87
CA TYR A 225 -14.02 -3.80 -19.54
C TYR A 225 -15.02 -4.87 -19.06
N PRO A 226 -14.56 -5.89 -18.33
CA PRO A 226 -15.43 -6.75 -17.55
C PRO A 226 -15.88 -6.00 -16.30
N LYS A 227 -17.05 -6.39 -15.78
CA LYS A 227 -17.53 -5.92 -14.48
C LYS A 227 -16.60 -6.34 -13.35
N GLU A 228 -16.20 -7.60 -13.37
CA GLU A 228 -15.31 -8.20 -12.39
C GLU A 228 -13.96 -8.50 -13.06
N SER A 229 -12.86 -8.23 -12.37
CA SER A 229 -11.52 -8.45 -12.95
C SER A 229 -11.33 -9.92 -13.32
N LEU A 230 -10.83 -10.21 -14.51
CA LEU A 230 -10.42 -11.55 -14.96
C LEU A 230 -8.92 -11.80 -14.79
N ILE A 231 -8.21 -10.81 -14.25
CA ILE A 231 -6.77 -10.88 -13.97
C ILE A 231 -6.45 -10.45 -12.55
N LEU A 232 -5.26 -10.83 -12.09
CA LEU A 232 -4.63 -10.33 -10.87
C LEU A 232 -3.20 -9.90 -11.18
N ASN A 233 -2.84 -8.70 -10.75
CA ASN A 233 -1.46 -8.25 -10.79
C ASN A 233 -0.73 -8.72 -9.51
N ILE A 234 0.25 -9.59 -9.67
CA ILE A 234 1.10 -10.14 -8.59
C ILE A 234 2.49 -9.49 -8.54
N GLY A 235 2.70 -8.42 -9.30
CA GLY A 235 3.97 -7.73 -9.46
C GLY A 235 4.25 -6.68 -8.40
N LEU A 236 3.26 -6.35 -7.56
CA LEU A 236 3.37 -5.43 -6.43
C LEU A 236 4.05 -6.05 -5.20
N ASP A 237 5.01 -6.96 -5.41
CA ASP A 237 5.66 -7.73 -4.35
C ASP A 237 7.13 -7.33 -4.12
N ASN A 238 7.56 -6.16 -4.58
CA ASN A 238 8.98 -5.75 -4.50
C ASN A 238 9.75 -5.92 -5.82
N SER A 239 9.26 -6.77 -6.73
CA SER A 239 10.06 -7.26 -7.87
C SER A 239 9.84 -6.46 -9.18
N GLY A 240 8.80 -5.62 -9.20
CA GLY A 240 8.38 -4.64 -10.21
C GLY A 240 9.42 -3.65 -10.72
N THR A 241 9.32 -3.20 -11.98
CA THR A 241 9.93 -1.92 -12.39
C THR A 241 9.01 -0.71 -12.16
N HIS A 242 7.74 -0.96 -11.84
CA HIS A 242 6.69 0.03 -11.55
C HIS A 242 5.83 -0.45 -10.37
N CYS A 243 6.41 -0.58 -9.18
CA CYS A 243 5.66 -0.86 -7.95
C CYS A 243 5.26 0.45 -7.27
N ASP A 244 3.96 0.66 -7.08
CA ASP A 244 3.43 1.52 -6.02
C ASP A 244 2.68 0.61 -5.03
N ASP A 245 3.09 0.54 -3.76
CA ASP A 245 2.43 -0.25 -2.70
C ASP A 245 0.97 0.16 -2.54
N ASN A 246 0.01 -0.66 -2.95
CA ASN A 246 -1.39 -0.27 -2.84
C ASN A 246 -2.41 -1.38 -2.62
N ASP A 247 -3.18 -1.18 -1.54
CA ASP A 247 -4.41 -1.88 -1.15
C ASP A 247 -5.61 -1.54 -2.07
N TYR A 248 -5.37 -0.90 -3.22
CA TYR A 248 -6.41 -0.47 -4.17
C TYR A 248 -6.63 -1.45 -5.32
N LEU A 249 -5.82 -2.49 -5.50
CA LEU A 249 -6.00 -3.45 -6.59
C LEU A 249 -6.98 -4.57 -6.25
N SER A 250 -7.49 -5.22 -7.30
CA SER A 250 -8.39 -6.36 -7.17
C SER A 250 -7.60 -7.52 -6.58
N LYS A 251 -8.14 -8.16 -5.54
CA LYS A 251 -7.47 -9.24 -4.78
C LYS A 251 -7.84 -10.63 -5.26
N GLU A 252 -8.93 -10.75 -6.00
CA GLU A 252 -9.41 -11.99 -6.64
C GLU A 252 -9.80 -11.71 -8.10
N PHE A 253 -9.68 -12.73 -8.96
CA PHE A 253 -10.25 -12.70 -10.30
C PHE A 253 -11.60 -13.45 -10.33
N SER A 254 -12.47 -13.04 -11.24
CA SER A 254 -13.77 -13.67 -11.45
C SER A 254 -13.63 -15.08 -12.02
N LEU A 255 -14.43 -16.00 -11.51
CA LEU A 255 -14.65 -17.34 -12.05
C LEU A 255 -15.90 -17.41 -12.93
N LYS A 256 -16.43 -16.25 -13.36
CA LYS A 256 -17.56 -16.21 -14.27
C LYS A 256 -17.12 -16.70 -15.66
N CYS A 257 -17.73 -17.79 -16.11
CA CYS A 257 -17.37 -18.45 -17.36
C CYS A 257 -17.85 -17.72 -18.62
N ASN A 258 -19.06 -17.14 -18.56
CA ASN A 258 -19.69 -16.47 -19.70
C ASN A 258 -20.01 -15.03 -19.36
N HIS A 259 -19.74 -14.12 -20.30
CA HIS A 259 -20.00 -12.69 -20.14
C HIS A 259 -20.94 -12.21 -21.22
N GLU A 260 -21.90 -11.38 -20.84
CA GLU A 260 -22.71 -10.65 -21.82
C GLU A 260 -21.94 -9.43 -22.33
N PHE A 261 -21.91 -9.29 -23.66
CA PHE A 261 -21.19 -8.24 -24.36
C PHE A 261 -22.18 -7.20 -24.91
N PRO A 262 -21.97 -5.87 -24.76
CA PRO A 262 -23.00 -4.88 -25.07
C PRO A 262 -23.24 -4.82 -26.57
N LYS A 263 -24.50 -4.67 -26.97
CA LYS A 263 -24.87 -4.49 -28.38
C LYS A 263 -24.68 -3.04 -28.84
N VAL A 264 -24.88 -2.10 -27.92
CA VAL A 264 -24.69 -0.67 -28.16
C VAL A 264 -23.24 -0.31 -27.82
N ILE A 265 -22.55 0.31 -28.77
CA ILE A 265 -21.12 0.63 -28.68
C ILE A 265 -20.96 2.10 -28.34
N GLU A 266 -21.15 2.39 -27.06
CA GLU A 266 -21.10 3.72 -26.46
C GLU A 266 -20.41 3.66 -25.10
N GLU A 267 -19.77 4.75 -24.71
CA GLU A 267 -19.15 4.86 -23.39
C GLU A 267 -20.22 4.76 -22.29
N ASN A 268 -19.99 3.89 -21.31
CA ASN A 268 -20.86 3.76 -20.15
C ASN A 268 -20.52 4.86 -19.14
N PHE A 269 -21.28 5.95 -19.17
CA PHE A 269 -21.08 7.10 -18.29
C PHE A 269 -21.25 6.77 -16.80
N GLU A 270 -22.12 5.80 -16.47
CA GLU A 270 -22.30 5.36 -15.09
C GLU A 270 -21.03 4.66 -14.59
N ALA A 271 -20.51 3.68 -15.34
CA ALA A 271 -19.25 3.01 -15.01
C ALA A 271 -18.08 4.01 -14.94
N ARG A 272 -17.98 4.96 -15.88
CA ARG A 272 -16.97 6.03 -15.84
C ARG A 272 -17.08 6.86 -14.56
N ASN A 273 -18.28 7.30 -14.18
CA ASN A 273 -18.49 8.09 -12.97
C ASN A 273 -18.09 7.31 -11.70
N ARG A 274 -18.27 5.99 -11.70
CA ARG A 274 -17.82 5.13 -10.60
C ARG A 274 -16.30 5.01 -10.54
N MET A 275 -15.62 4.92 -11.70
CA MET A 275 -14.16 5.02 -11.77
C MET A 275 -13.66 6.38 -11.25
N VAL A 276 -14.29 7.49 -11.65
CA VAL A 276 -13.99 8.84 -11.12
C VAL A 276 -14.12 8.88 -9.60
N ASN A 277 -15.19 8.30 -9.04
CA ASN A 277 -15.40 8.27 -7.59
C ASN A 277 -14.38 7.39 -6.87
N TYR A 278 -13.99 6.27 -7.46
CA TYR A 278 -12.97 5.37 -6.96
C TYR A 278 -11.57 6.03 -7.00
N PHE A 279 -11.16 6.63 -8.11
CA PHE A 279 -9.89 7.37 -8.16
C PHE A 279 -9.89 8.55 -7.19
N ARG A 280 -11.03 9.22 -7.02
CA ARG A 280 -11.17 10.27 -6.00
C ARG A 280 -10.99 9.72 -4.58
N SER A 281 -11.51 8.53 -4.28
CA SER A 281 -11.35 7.94 -2.93
C SER A 281 -9.89 7.60 -2.66
N ILE A 282 -9.16 7.10 -3.66
CA ILE A 282 -7.71 6.84 -3.58
C ILE A 282 -6.94 8.16 -3.44
N SER A 283 -7.24 9.18 -4.25
CA SER A 283 -6.57 10.47 -4.17
C SER A 283 -6.78 11.18 -2.82
N LYS A 284 -7.92 10.97 -2.16
CA LYS A 284 -8.18 11.50 -0.81
C LYS A 284 -7.43 10.74 0.27
N GLN A 285 -7.15 9.45 0.05
CA GLN A 285 -6.27 8.64 0.89
C GLN A 285 -4.79 9.04 0.69
N GLN A 286 -4.41 9.47 -0.53
CA GLN A 286 -3.04 9.85 -0.88
C GLN A 286 -2.73 11.36 -0.74
N ASN A 287 -3.73 12.24 -0.70
CA ASN A 287 -3.58 13.70 -0.58
C ASN A 287 -4.76 14.36 0.18
N PRO A 288 -4.76 14.38 1.52
CA PRO A 288 -5.80 15.03 2.30
C PRO A 288 -5.56 16.55 2.45
N SER A 289 -5.38 17.35 1.38
CA SER A 289 -5.69 18.79 1.47
C SER A 289 -5.82 19.52 0.12
N LEU A 290 -6.91 20.30 0.01
CA LEU A 290 -6.97 21.70 -0.51
C LEU A 290 -8.43 22.19 -0.56
N TYR A 291 -9.41 21.31 -0.76
CA TYR A 291 -10.85 21.65 -0.78
C TYR A 291 -11.48 21.94 0.60
N SER A 292 -10.75 21.72 1.72
CA SER A 292 -11.24 21.92 3.10
C SER A 292 -11.10 23.35 3.64
N ARG A 293 -10.55 24.28 2.84
CA ARG A 293 -10.44 25.69 3.24
C ARG A 293 -11.67 26.53 2.87
N PHE A 294 -12.35 26.26 1.77
CA PHE A 294 -13.50 27.08 1.32
C PHE A 294 -14.87 26.57 1.77
N SER A 295 -15.00 25.29 2.14
CA SER A 295 -16.27 24.69 2.56
C SER A 295 -16.69 25.03 4.00
N ARG A 296 -15.79 25.57 4.84
CA ARG A 296 -16.10 25.91 6.25
C ARG A 296 -17.06 27.10 6.41
N ILE A 297 -17.15 27.97 5.42
CA ILE A 297 -18.06 29.13 5.46
C ILE A 297 -19.46 28.72 4.98
N ALA A 298 -19.56 27.92 3.92
CA ALA A 298 -20.84 27.42 3.39
C ALA A 298 -21.48 26.33 4.29
N ALA A 299 -20.67 25.49 4.96
CA ALA A 299 -21.16 24.42 5.83
C ALA A 299 -21.83 24.94 7.12
N ARG A 300 -21.54 26.16 7.56
CA ARG A 300 -22.22 26.79 8.70
C ARG A 300 -23.69 27.14 8.40
N LEU A 301 -24.02 27.43 7.14
CA LEU A 301 -25.38 27.77 6.72
C LEU A 301 -26.22 26.52 6.39
N LEU A 302 -25.61 25.48 5.80
CA LEU A 302 -26.30 24.22 5.46
C LEU A 302 -26.44 23.22 6.62
N GLY A 303 -25.66 23.39 7.69
CA GLY A 303 -25.71 22.53 8.88
C GLY A 303 -27.06 22.56 9.63
N PHE A 304 -27.82 23.64 9.49
CA PHE A 304 -29.13 23.77 10.12
C PHE A 304 -30.20 22.91 9.42
N ALA A 305 -30.16 22.84 8.09
CA ALA A 305 -31.10 22.04 7.30
C ALA A 305 -30.84 20.52 7.41
N LYS A 306 -29.57 20.11 7.50
CA LYS A 306 -29.17 18.68 7.61
C LYS A 306 -29.57 18.04 8.94
N ARG A 307 -29.75 18.85 10.00
CA ARG A 307 -30.16 18.39 11.34
C ARG A 307 -31.63 17.96 11.42
N ILE A 308 -32.45 18.44 10.50
CA ILE A 308 -33.87 18.06 10.38
C ILE A 308 -34.02 16.74 9.60
N LEU A 309 -33.24 16.55 8.53
CA LEU A 309 -33.29 15.36 7.68
C LEU A 309 -32.71 14.09 8.35
N LYS A 310 -31.75 14.22 9.27
CA LYS A 310 -31.15 13.08 9.98
C LYS A 310 -32.09 12.44 11.02
N ARG A 311 -33.23 13.05 11.33
CA ARG A 311 -34.26 12.46 12.22
C ARG A 311 -35.22 11.49 11.51
N VAL A 312 -35.24 11.46 10.17
CA VAL A 312 -36.27 10.72 9.42
C VAL A 312 -35.75 9.41 8.80
N PHE A 313 -34.46 9.27 8.51
CA PHE A 313 -33.92 8.11 7.77
C PHE A 313 -32.71 7.46 8.46
N GLY A 314 -32.88 7.07 9.71
CA GLY A 314 -31.93 6.18 10.38
C GLY A 314 -32.49 4.77 10.41
N PHE A 315 -32.21 3.94 9.39
CA PHE A 315 -32.06 2.49 9.55
C PHE A 315 -31.51 1.86 8.26
N LEU A 316 -30.60 0.89 8.44
CA LEU A 316 -30.00 -0.06 7.47
C LEU A 316 -28.61 0.30 6.89
N ARG A 317 -27.57 -0.24 7.53
CA ARG A 317 -26.23 -0.49 6.95
C ARG A 317 -25.69 -1.83 7.50
N ASN A 318 -25.43 -2.80 6.62
CA ASN A 318 -24.55 -3.98 6.83
C ASN A 318 -23.58 -4.00 5.63
N LYS A 319 -22.24 -3.87 5.75
CA LYS A 319 -21.15 -4.74 6.27
C LYS A 319 -20.68 -5.82 5.28
N GLU A 320 -19.52 -5.60 4.65
CA GLU A 320 -18.56 -6.65 4.26
C GLU A 320 -17.16 -6.24 4.75
N ARG A 321 -16.44 -7.23 5.30
CA ARG A 321 -15.33 -7.08 6.27
C ARG A 321 -13.97 -6.99 5.57
N LYS A 322 -13.20 -5.94 5.91
CA LYS A 322 -11.75 -5.91 5.71
C LYS A 322 -11.06 -6.85 6.70
N VAL A 323 -9.95 -7.46 6.29
CA VAL A 323 -8.99 -8.10 7.19
C VAL A 323 -8.30 -6.96 7.96
N GLU A 324 -8.71 -6.74 9.21
CA GLU A 324 -8.32 -5.60 10.04
C GLU A 324 -7.87 -6.15 11.40
N ILE A 325 -6.82 -5.56 11.99
CA ILE A 325 -6.53 -5.78 13.41
C ILE A 325 -7.76 -5.31 14.18
N THR A 326 -8.35 -6.21 14.96
CA THR A 326 -9.59 -5.91 15.69
C THR A 326 -9.35 -5.90 17.17
N PHE A 327 -9.89 -4.89 17.84
CA PHE A 327 -9.95 -4.82 19.28
C PHE A 327 -11.36 -5.18 19.73
N THR A 328 -11.48 -6.14 20.65
CA THR A 328 -12.78 -6.61 21.13
C THR A 328 -12.78 -6.89 22.62
N GLY A 329 -13.96 -6.86 23.23
CA GLY A 329 -14.16 -7.19 24.64
C GLY A 329 -14.01 -6.02 25.60
N ASN A 330 -14.32 -6.30 26.86
CA ASN A 330 -14.19 -5.41 28.00
C ASN A 330 -13.91 -6.29 29.22
N TYR A 331 -12.65 -6.65 29.40
CA TYR A 331 -12.22 -7.62 30.42
C TYR A 331 -12.02 -6.92 31.76
N ALA A 332 -12.39 -7.59 32.85
CA ALA A 332 -12.32 -6.99 34.18
C ALA A 332 -10.88 -6.90 34.69
N THR A 333 -10.02 -7.84 34.26
CA THR A 333 -8.60 -7.89 34.65
C THR A 333 -7.71 -8.27 33.47
N TRP A 334 -6.44 -7.89 33.54
CA TRP A 334 -5.45 -8.27 32.53
C TRP A 334 -5.23 -9.78 32.48
N ASP A 335 -5.24 -10.44 33.64
CA ASP A 335 -5.05 -11.88 33.74
C ASP A 335 -6.16 -12.64 33.02
N GLU A 336 -7.41 -12.18 33.15
CA GLU A 336 -8.56 -12.72 32.41
C GLU A 336 -8.34 -12.65 30.90
N ALA A 337 -7.99 -11.47 30.36
CA ALA A 337 -7.71 -11.30 28.93
C ALA A 337 -6.52 -12.14 28.46
N SER A 338 -5.51 -12.30 29.30
CA SER A 338 -4.27 -13.03 28.97
C SER A 338 -4.48 -14.53 28.80
N THR A 339 -5.48 -15.13 29.47
CA THR A 339 -5.74 -16.58 29.37
C THR A 339 -6.02 -17.09 27.96
N ILE A 340 -6.47 -16.20 27.06
CA ILE A 340 -6.82 -16.52 25.66
C ILE A 340 -5.89 -15.84 24.63
N CYS A 341 -4.75 -15.33 25.09
CA CYS A 341 -3.73 -14.66 24.30
C CYS A 341 -2.46 -15.51 24.14
N SER A 342 -1.68 -15.26 23.09
CA SER A 342 -0.46 -16.03 22.76
C SER A 342 0.84 -15.38 23.27
N GLY A 343 0.80 -14.12 23.71
CA GLY A 343 1.95 -13.37 24.26
C GLY A 343 2.94 -12.85 23.20
N TYR A 344 3.80 -11.89 23.59
CA TYR A 344 4.80 -11.24 22.71
C TYR A 344 6.13 -12.00 22.58
N ASP A 345 6.39 -13.00 23.43
CA ASP A 345 7.68 -13.70 23.57
C ASP A 345 7.97 -14.79 22.52
N SER A 346 7.18 -14.85 21.44
CA SER A 346 7.40 -15.87 20.42
C SER A 346 8.72 -15.60 19.67
N ASP A 347 9.53 -16.65 19.51
CA ASP A 347 10.81 -16.54 18.79
C ASP A 347 10.61 -16.09 17.33
N ILE A 348 9.42 -16.32 16.76
CA ILE A 348 9.05 -15.88 15.41
C ILE A 348 9.02 -14.34 15.34
N ILE A 349 8.37 -13.68 16.29
CA ILE A 349 8.27 -12.20 16.34
C ILE A 349 9.67 -11.61 16.58
N ILE A 350 10.40 -12.14 17.55
CA ILE A 350 11.74 -11.65 17.91
C ILE A 350 12.70 -11.75 16.72
N ASN A 351 12.69 -12.88 15.99
CA ASN A 351 13.54 -13.03 14.81
C ASN A 351 13.16 -12.06 13.69
N LYS A 352 11.87 -11.83 13.45
CA LYS A 352 11.40 -10.86 12.43
C LYS A 352 11.83 -9.43 12.76
N VAL A 353 11.68 -9.01 14.02
CA VAL A 353 12.14 -7.71 14.52
C VAL A 353 13.64 -7.57 14.34
N LYS A 354 14.40 -8.58 14.77
CA LYS A 354 15.87 -8.60 14.65
C LYS A 354 16.33 -8.48 13.19
N ASP A 355 15.77 -9.28 12.29
CA ASP A 355 16.22 -9.34 10.90
C ASP A 355 15.87 -8.06 10.13
N SER A 356 14.70 -7.46 10.38
CA SER A 356 14.32 -6.17 9.80
C SER A 356 15.20 -5.02 10.30
N LEU A 357 15.42 -4.90 11.61
CA LEU A 357 16.28 -3.85 12.17
C LEU A 357 17.75 -4.01 11.78
N ARG A 358 18.25 -5.23 11.58
CA ARG A 358 19.60 -5.47 11.03
C ARG A 358 19.77 -4.81 9.66
N LEU A 359 18.77 -4.91 8.78
CA LEU A 359 18.82 -4.29 7.46
C LEU A 359 18.90 -2.76 7.58
N VAL A 360 18.14 -2.17 8.51
CA VAL A 360 18.16 -0.71 8.76
C VAL A 360 19.50 -0.26 9.34
N ARG A 361 20.01 -0.95 10.37
CA ARG A 361 21.31 -0.69 10.98
C ARG A 361 22.44 -0.74 9.96
N ASP A 362 22.43 -1.76 9.09
CA ASP A 362 23.47 -1.99 8.07
C ASP A 362 23.33 -1.07 6.84
N GLY A 363 22.33 -0.19 6.81
CA GLY A 363 22.05 0.70 5.67
C GLY A 363 21.54 -0.02 4.42
N LYS A 364 21.09 -1.27 4.57
CA LYS A 364 20.46 -2.08 3.49
C LYS A 364 18.97 -1.78 3.35
N ALA A 365 18.36 -1.20 4.38
CA ALA A 365 17.01 -0.66 4.38
C ALA A 365 17.02 0.75 4.99
N ILE A 366 16.07 1.59 4.58
CA ILE A 366 16.01 3.00 5.02
C ILE A 366 15.29 3.13 6.36
N TYR A 367 14.27 2.31 6.60
CA TYR A 367 13.40 2.38 7.78
C TYR A 367 12.65 1.07 7.99
N GLU A 368 12.27 0.78 9.23
CA GLU A 368 11.30 -0.27 9.55
C GLU A 368 10.29 0.20 10.60
N ARG A 369 9.06 -0.30 10.49
CA ARG A 369 8.01 -0.18 11.53
C ARG A 369 7.34 -1.52 11.71
N ASP A 370 7.21 -1.97 12.95
CA ASP A 370 6.55 -3.24 13.29
C ASP A 370 7.14 -4.44 12.48
N SER A 371 8.45 -4.40 12.24
CA SER A 371 9.23 -5.34 11.42
C SER A 371 8.93 -5.35 9.91
N VAL A 372 8.26 -4.32 9.39
CA VAL A 372 8.02 -4.10 7.97
C VAL A 372 9.02 -3.06 7.45
N ILE A 373 9.67 -3.33 6.32
CA ILE A 373 10.64 -2.42 5.70
C ILE A 373 9.92 -1.40 4.81
N PHE A 374 10.38 -0.14 4.88
CA PHE A 374 9.83 0.96 4.08
C PHE A 374 10.94 1.64 3.27
N ASP A 375 10.61 2.06 2.05
CA ASP A 375 11.52 2.79 1.15
C ASP A 375 11.69 4.27 1.55
N ASN A 376 10.80 4.79 2.39
CA ASN A 376 10.90 6.13 2.97
C ASN A 376 10.66 6.06 4.48
N ILE A 377 11.31 6.96 5.23
CA ILE A 377 11.06 7.08 6.67
C ILE A 377 9.69 7.73 6.85
N GLU A 378 8.74 6.98 7.40
CA GLU A 378 7.48 7.52 7.90
C GLU A 378 7.66 7.99 9.34
N TYR A 379 8.00 9.26 9.52
CA TYR A 379 8.16 9.82 10.86
C TYR A 379 6.82 9.89 11.60
N SER A 380 6.82 9.50 12.87
CA SER A 380 5.86 10.04 13.82
C SER A 380 6.23 11.50 14.07
N GLN A 381 5.55 12.41 13.35
CA GLN A 381 5.77 13.86 13.49
C GLN A 381 5.62 14.33 14.95
N PRO A 382 4.62 13.83 15.73
CA PRO A 382 4.53 14.18 17.14
C PRO A 382 5.72 13.70 17.98
N LEU A 383 6.19 12.47 17.77
CA LEU A 383 7.37 11.95 18.47
C LEU A 383 8.61 12.78 18.14
N LEU A 384 8.85 13.06 16.86
CA LEU A 384 9.97 13.89 16.41
C LEU A 384 9.89 15.30 17.03
N ALA A 385 8.70 15.90 17.07
CA ALA A 385 8.49 17.20 17.72
C ALA A 385 8.81 17.14 19.22
N GLY A 386 8.41 16.08 19.92
CA GLY A 386 8.75 15.84 21.33
C GLY A 386 10.26 15.69 21.55
N LEU A 387 10.94 14.94 20.69
CA LEU A 387 12.39 14.76 20.76
C LEU A 387 13.15 16.09 20.55
N LEU A 388 12.73 16.88 19.57
CA LEU A 388 13.33 18.18 19.30
C LEU A 388 13.00 19.20 20.41
N PHE A 389 11.81 19.14 20.99
CA PHE A 389 11.44 19.94 22.16
C PHE A 389 12.33 19.60 23.37
N ALA A 390 12.49 18.32 23.69
CA ALA A 390 13.37 17.85 24.75
C ALA A 390 14.83 18.28 24.53
N SER A 391 15.31 18.18 23.29
CA SER A 391 16.65 18.64 22.90
C SER A 391 16.80 20.16 23.07
N ALA A 392 15.78 20.94 22.71
CA ALA A 392 15.79 22.40 22.85
C ALA A 392 15.86 22.84 24.33
N LEU A 393 15.20 22.12 25.23
CA LEU A 393 15.30 22.37 26.68
C LEU A 393 16.72 22.12 27.22
N ASN A 394 17.45 21.18 26.61
CA ASN A 394 18.76 20.71 27.07
C ASN A 394 19.94 21.23 26.22
N GLY A 395 19.78 22.41 25.61
CA GLY A 395 20.84 23.08 24.87
C GLY A 395 21.34 22.28 23.65
N GLY A 396 20.42 21.57 22.98
CA GLY A 396 20.69 20.73 21.82
C GLY A 396 21.10 19.30 22.17
N LYS A 397 21.31 18.96 23.43
CA LYS A 397 21.66 17.59 23.86
C LYS A 397 20.40 16.77 24.06
N LEU A 398 20.46 15.48 23.79
CA LEU A 398 19.32 14.59 23.96
C LEU A 398 19.73 13.29 24.64
N LYS A 399 19.20 13.07 25.84
CA LYS A 399 19.35 11.81 26.59
C LYS A 399 17.99 11.19 26.85
N VAL A 400 17.75 10.07 26.20
CA VAL A 400 16.44 9.42 26.12
C VAL A 400 16.48 8.05 26.79
N LEU A 401 15.43 7.78 27.57
CA LEU A 401 15.01 6.43 27.93
C LEU A 401 13.83 6.04 27.04
N ASP A 402 13.98 4.96 26.28
CA ASP A 402 12.96 4.43 25.37
C ASP A 402 12.44 3.10 25.94
N PHE A 403 11.28 3.16 26.60
CA PHE A 403 10.71 2.00 27.28
C PHE A 403 9.86 1.20 26.28
N GLY A 404 10.24 -0.06 26.03
CA GLY A 404 9.66 -0.87 24.95
C GLY A 404 10.17 -0.51 23.55
N GLY A 405 11.34 0.14 23.45
CA GLY A 405 11.94 0.63 22.20
C GLY A 405 12.43 -0.43 21.20
N SER A 406 12.10 -1.71 21.39
CA SER A 406 12.54 -2.83 20.55
C SER A 406 14.07 -2.89 20.45
N LEU A 407 14.64 -3.10 19.25
CA LEU A 407 16.09 -3.02 18.99
C LEU A 407 16.53 -1.62 18.50
N GLY A 408 15.70 -0.59 18.74
CA GLY A 408 15.98 0.81 18.39
C GLY A 408 15.18 1.36 17.22
N SER A 409 13.96 0.87 16.98
CA SER A 409 13.10 1.33 15.89
C SER A 409 12.93 2.85 15.87
N SER A 410 12.57 3.46 17.01
CA SER A 410 12.40 4.91 17.13
C SER A 410 13.73 5.68 16.97
N TYR A 411 14.84 5.11 17.46
CA TYR A 411 16.18 5.68 17.28
C TYR A 411 16.58 5.72 15.80
N PHE A 412 16.46 4.59 15.09
CA PHE A 412 16.82 4.49 13.68
C PHE A 412 15.88 5.33 12.79
N GLN A 413 14.58 5.36 13.10
CA GLN A 413 13.62 6.24 12.43
C GLN A 413 14.08 7.69 12.46
N ASN A 414 14.55 8.18 13.61
CA ASN A 414 14.87 9.59 13.82
C ASN A 414 16.36 9.93 13.58
N ARG A 415 17.19 8.94 13.20
CA ARG A 415 18.66 9.08 13.14
C ARG A 415 19.15 10.25 12.30
N LYS A 416 18.45 10.62 11.22
CA LYS A 416 18.80 11.77 10.35
C LYS A 416 18.74 13.11 11.09
N PHE A 417 17.85 13.26 12.06
CA PHE A 417 17.75 14.46 12.89
C PHE A 417 18.67 14.36 14.10
N LEU A 418 18.75 13.16 14.70
CA LEU A 418 19.60 12.90 15.85
C LEU A 418 21.09 13.11 15.53
N SER A 419 21.54 12.82 14.31
CA SER A 419 22.94 13.01 13.90
C SER A 419 23.41 14.46 13.86
N GLU A 420 22.48 15.41 13.83
CA GLU A 420 22.78 16.85 13.85
C GLU A 420 22.91 17.42 15.27
N LEU A 421 22.58 16.62 16.29
CA LEU A 421 22.65 17.04 17.69
C LEU A 421 24.07 16.87 18.26
N PRO A 422 24.55 17.81 19.10
CA PRO A 422 25.88 17.72 19.70
C PRO A 422 26.07 16.51 20.64
N LEU A 423 24.99 15.93 21.16
CA LEU A 423 25.03 14.73 22.00
C LEU A 423 23.70 13.98 21.90
N VAL A 424 23.79 12.67 21.62
CA VAL A 424 22.67 11.74 21.69
C VAL A 424 23.05 10.53 22.55
N GLU A 425 22.27 10.27 23.58
CA GLU A 425 22.34 9.04 24.37
C GLU A 425 20.96 8.38 24.41
N TRP A 426 20.80 7.24 23.73
CA TRP A 426 19.54 6.51 23.63
C TRP A 426 19.63 5.22 24.44
N SER A 427 18.75 5.09 25.43
CA SER A 427 18.78 4.00 26.41
C SER A 427 17.48 3.21 26.32
N ILE A 428 17.53 2.01 25.75
CA ILE A 428 16.36 1.14 25.60
C ILE A 428 16.20 0.30 26.86
N VAL A 429 14.98 0.26 27.38
CA VAL A 429 14.57 -0.70 28.41
C VAL A 429 13.63 -1.72 27.78
N GLU A 430 14.03 -2.99 27.79
CA GLU A 430 13.27 -4.09 27.18
C GLU A 430 13.43 -5.41 27.95
N GLN A 431 12.66 -6.43 27.56
CA GLN A 431 12.72 -7.80 28.04
C GLN A 431 14.06 -8.50 27.70
N GLU A 432 14.38 -9.53 28.50
CA GLU A 432 15.66 -10.23 28.53
C GLU A 432 16.21 -10.62 27.14
N LYS A 433 15.35 -11.22 26.30
CA LYS A 433 15.75 -11.67 24.96
C LYS A 433 16.11 -10.49 24.04
N MET A 434 15.31 -9.42 24.06
CA MET A 434 15.57 -8.21 23.25
C MET A 434 16.82 -7.48 23.75
N VAL A 435 17.01 -7.36 25.06
CA VAL A 435 18.24 -6.77 25.63
C VAL A 435 19.47 -7.57 25.25
N SER A 436 19.40 -8.90 25.30
CA SER A 436 20.52 -9.78 24.90
C SER A 436 20.91 -9.58 23.43
N ILE A 437 19.92 -9.53 22.52
CA ILE A 437 20.15 -9.28 21.09
C ILE A 437 20.66 -7.86 20.87
N GLY A 438 20.05 -6.86 21.53
CA GLY A 438 20.42 -5.46 21.46
C GLY A 438 21.89 -5.23 21.84
N LYS A 439 22.31 -5.76 22.99
CA LYS A 439 23.71 -5.71 23.47
C LYS A 439 24.68 -6.36 22.50
N LEU A 440 24.31 -7.50 21.93
CA LEU A 440 25.18 -8.25 21.02
C LEU A 440 25.33 -7.58 19.65
N GLU A 441 24.27 -6.94 19.15
CA GLU A 441 24.17 -6.60 17.73
C GLU A 441 23.93 -5.13 17.40
N PHE A 442 23.28 -4.38 18.28
CA PHE A 442 22.82 -3.01 18.00
C PHE A 442 23.49 -1.96 18.88
N GLU A 443 24.02 -2.38 20.03
CA GLU A 443 24.67 -1.50 20.99
C GLU A 443 25.88 -0.78 20.38
N ASN A 444 25.96 0.51 20.67
CA ASN A 444 27.06 1.37 20.26
C ASN A 444 27.24 2.51 21.27
N LYS A 445 27.98 3.55 20.89
CA LYS A 445 28.24 4.70 21.78
C LYS A 445 26.95 5.46 22.16
N GLU A 446 26.03 5.57 21.22
CA GLU A 446 24.79 6.33 21.36
C GLU A 446 23.66 5.45 21.90
N LEU A 447 23.46 4.27 21.30
CA LEU A 447 22.38 3.32 21.62
C LEU A 447 22.85 2.24 22.61
N ARG A 448 22.17 2.09 23.76
CA ARG A 448 22.45 1.05 24.77
C ARG A 448 21.18 0.38 25.28
N PHE A 449 21.32 -0.83 25.83
CA PHE A 449 20.19 -1.66 26.28
C PHE A 449 20.29 -2.01 27.76
N PHE A 450 19.15 -1.94 28.46
CA PHE A 450 19.03 -2.15 29.90
C PHE A 450 17.81 -3.01 30.23
N HIS A 451 17.88 -3.78 31.32
CA HIS A 451 16.76 -4.63 31.73
C HIS A 451 15.72 -3.86 32.56
N THR A 452 16.12 -2.73 33.15
CA THR A 452 15.26 -1.94 34.04
C THR A 452 15.47 -0.44 33.85
N ILE A 453 14.45 0.34 34.20
CA ILE A 453 14.51 1.81 34.22
C ILE A 453 15.59 2.29 35.20
N ASP A 454 15.69 1.69 36.39
CA ASP A 454 16.73 1.99 37.39
C ASP A 454 18.14 1.84 36.82
N GLU A 455 18.41 0.74 36.11
CA GLU A 455 19.70 0.49 35.49
C GLU A 455 20.03 1.57 34.43
N ALA A 456 19.08 1.88 33.56
CA ALA A 456 19.24 2.93 32.56
C ALA A 456 19.48 4.31 33.19
N VAL A 457 18.71 4.68 34.22
CA VAL A 457 18.85 5.96 34.93
C VAL A 457 20.18 6.06 35.65
N LYS A 458 20.61 5.00 36.34
CA LYS A 458 21.90 4.96 37.05
C LYS A 458 23.09 5.10 36.09
N ASN A 459 23.02 4.50 34.90
CA ASN A 459 24.14 4.45 33.97
C ASN A 459 24.19 5.62 32.98
N ARG A 460 23.04 6.17 32.58
CA ARG A 460 22.95 7.15 31.48
C ARG A 460 22.32 8.48 31.88
N GLN A 461 21.62 8.52 33.03
CA GLN A 461 20.92 9.72 33.52
C GLN A 461 20.08 10.40 32.42
N PRO A 462 19.11 9.68 31.82
CA PRO A 462 18.24 10.27 30.81
C PRO A 462 17.35 11.36 31.42
N GLU A 463 17.13 12.42 30.66
CA GLU A 463 16.28 13.55 31.03
C GLU A 463 14.88 13.42 30.40
N THR A 464 14.77 12.64 29.33
CA THR A 464 13.53 12.40 28.60
C THR A 464 13.19 10.92 28.59
N VAL A 465 11.91 10.59 28.75
CA VAL A 465 11.38 9.24 28.56
C VAL A 465 10.35 9.20 27.45
N ILE A 466 10.41 8.15 26.63
CA ILE A 466 9.48 7.88 25.54
C ILE A 466 8.69 6.62 25.85
N LEU A 467 7.38 6.71 25.61
CA LEU A 467 6.39 5.66 25.76
C LEU A 467 5.57 5.58 24.46
N SER A 468 6.18 5.03 23.42
CA SER A 468 5.58 4.95 22.08
C SER A 468 4.96 3.57 21.87
N SER A 469 3.63 3.49 21.78
CA SER A 469 2.88 2.24 21.58
C SER A 469 3.16 1.14 22.61
N VAL A 470 3.65 1.49 23.82
CA VAL A 470 4.06 0.51 24.84
C VAL A 470 3.02 0.33 25.95
N LEU A 471 2.48 1.43 26.47
CA LEU A 471 1.56 1.40 27.62
C LEU A 471 0.32 0.53 27.40
N PRO A 472 -0.29 0.47 26.18
CA PRO A 472 -1.42 -0.41 25.94
C PRO A 472 -1.14 -1.88 26.25
N TYR A 473 0.12 -2.31 26.11
CA TYR A 473 0.52 -3.70 26.17
C TYR A 473 1.16 -4.10 27.52
N ILE A 474 1.12 -3.21 28.52
CA ILE A 474 1.63 -3.47 29.86
C ILE A 474 0.49 -3.87 30.80
N LYS A 475 0.70 -4.92 31.60
CA LYS A 475 -0.26 -5.41 32.60
C LYS A 475 -0.74 -4.32 33.55
N ASN A 476 0.20 -3.58 34.13
CA ASN A 476 -0.06 -2.50 35.08
C ASN A 476 0.53 -1.17 34.57
N PRO A 477 -0.11 -0.48 33.62
CA PRO A 477 0.48 0.69 32.96
C PRO A 477 0.68 1.87 33.93
N TYR A 478 -0.21 2.05 34.90
CA TYR A 478 -0.07 3.10 35.91
C TYR A 478 1.03 2.83 36.95
N GLU A 479 1.42 1.57 37.18
CA GLU A 479 2.60 1.26 38.01
C GLU A 479 3.88 1.67 37.29
N VAL A 480 3.96 1.41 35.97
CA VAL A 480 5.07 1.90 35.14
C VAL A 480 5.10 3.42 35.10
N LEU A 481 3.95 4.08 34.92
CA LEU A 481 3.88 5.55 34.97
C LEU A 481 4.27 6.10 36.36
N ALA A 482 3.85 5.46 37.45
CA ALA A 482 4.25 5.84 38.81
C ALA A 482 5.77 5.71 39.01
N LEU A 483 6.38 4.63 38.52
CA LEU A 483 7.82 4.43 38.54
C LEU A 483 8.54 5.52 37.74
N ILE A 484 8.06 5.83 36.54
CA ILE A 484 8.59 6.93 35.71
C ILE A 484 8.50 8.27 36.44
N LYS A 485 7.35 8.59 37.06
CA LYS A 485 7.16 9.79 37.89
C LYS A 485 8.12 9.86 39.08
N SER A 486 8.62 8.73 39.57
CA SER A 486 9.54 8.68 40.71
C SER A 486 10.96 9.14 40.33
N PHE A 487 11.38 8.93 39.09
CA PHE A 487 12.68 9.37 38.57
C PHE A 487 12.71 10.86 38.18
N ASN A 488 11.55 11.50 38.09
CA ASN A 488 11.41 12.92 37.77
C ASN A 488 12.11 13.30 36.45
N PHE A 489 11.89 12.56 35.36
CA PHE A 489 12.32 13.00 34.02
C PHE A 489 11.85 14.44 33.75
N GLU A 490 12.64 15.22 33.02
CA GLU A 490 12.26 16.57 32.61
C GLU A 490 11.13 16.55 31.59
N THR A 491 11.19 15.62 30.63
CA THR A 491 10.18 15.46 29.57
C THR A 491 9.65 14.03 29.54
N ILE A 492 8.34 13.86 29.41
CA ILE A 492 7.68 12.58 29.13
C ILE A 492 6.99 12.71 27.78
N ILE A 493 7.30 11.82 26.84
CA ILE A 493 6.66 11.74 25.53
C ILE A 493 5.88 10.44 25.46
N VAL A 494 4.56 10.54 25.39
CA VAL A 494 3.68 9.41 25.09
C VAL A 494 3.32 9.49 23.62
N ASP A 495 3.48 8.42 22.86
CA ASP A 495 3.10 8.38 21.43
C ASP A 495 2.29 7.12 21.13
N ARG A 496 1.51 7.16 20.05
CA ARG A 496 0.71 6.04 19.54
C ARG A 496 -0.12 5.36 20.63
N THR A 497 -0.72 6.15 21.51
CA THR A 497 -1.50 5.62 22.65
C THR A 497 -3.00 5.87 22.41
N PRO A 498 -3.85 4.83 22.48
CA PRO A 498 -5.28 4.95 22.27
C PRO A 498 -6.01 5.54 23.48
N PHE A 499 -6.87 6.51 23.20
CA PHE A 499 -7.75 7.15 24.18
C PHE A 499 -9.20 7.13 23.73
N PHE A 500 -10.12 7.04 24.68
CA PHE A 500 -11.53 7.27 24.40
C PHE A 500 -11.81 8.75 24.10
N ILE A 501 -12.62 9.01 23.06
CA ILE A 501 -13.10 10.35 22.74
C ILE A 501 -14.15 10.82 23.76
N LYS A 502 -14.93 9.86 24.29
CA LYS A 502 -15.92 10.09 25.34
C LYS A 502 -15.32 9.78 26.71
N ASP A 503 -15.93 10.32 27.75
CA ASP A 503 -15.56 10.04 29.13
C ASP A 503 -16.01 8.62 29.53
N LEU A 504 -15.19 7.64 29.17
CA LEU A 504 -15.37 6.22 29.45
C LEU A 504 -14.20 5.73 30.32
N PRO A 505 -14.41 4.83 31.29
CA PRO A 505 -13.31 4.28 32.07
C PRO A 505 -12.33 3.52 31.18
N ASP A 506 -11.09 3.40 31.67
CA ASP A 506 -10.07 2.55 31.05
C ASP A 506 -10.62 1.14 30.79
N ARG A 507 -10.24 0.56 29.66
CA ARG A 507 -10.79 -0.70 29.18
C ARG A 507 -9.68 -1.63 28.73
N ILE A 508 -9.77 -2.88 29.17
CA ILE A 508 -8.95 -3.97 28.64
C ILE A 508 -9.72 -4.63 27.51
N THR A 509 -9.06 -4.77 26.37
CA THR A 509 -9.56 -5.44 25.17
C THR A 509 -8.59 -6.54 24.75
N ILE A 510 -8.99 -7.33 23.77
CA ILE A 510 -8.08 -8.21 23.04
C ILE A 510 -7.92 -7.71 21.63
N GLU A 511 -6.67 -7.43 21.29
CA GLU A 511 -6.20 -7.29 19.92
C GLU A 511 -6.15 -8.69 19.28
N THR A 512 -6.80 -8.85 18.14
CA THR A 512 -6.68 -10.04 17.30
C THR A 512 -5.96 -9.66 16.01
N VAL A 513 -4.78 -10.26 15.82
CA VAL A 513 -4.01 -10.12 14.60
C VAL A 513 -4.56 -11.13 13.57
N PRO A 514 -4.93 -10.68 12.37
CA PRO A 514 -5.41 -11.57 11.32
C PRO A 514 -4.34 -12.59 10.88
N PRO A 515 -4.69 -13.85 10.60
CA PRO A 515 -3.75 -14.90 10.17
C PRO A 515 -2.87 -14.52 8.97
N GLU A 516 -3.35 -13.60 8.14
CA GLU A 516 -2.68 -13.00 7.00
C GLU A 516 -1.43 -12.18 7.39
N ILE A 517 -1.35 -11.68 8.63
CA ILE A 517 -0.18 -11.00 9.19
C ILE A 517 0.65 -12.00 10.00
N TYR A 518 0.04 -12.60 11.03
CA TYR A 518 0.46 -13.80 11.75
C TYR A 518 -0.62 -14.11 12.81
N ILE A 519 -0.73 -15.37 13.22
CA ILE A 519 -1.75 -15.75 14.21
C ILE A 519 -1.27 -15.33 15.61
N ALA A 520 -1.83 -14.25 16.14
CA ALA A 520 -1.60 -13.82 17.52
C ALA A 520 -2.77 -13.06 18.13
N LYS A 521 -2.81 -13.05 19.46
CA LYS A 521 -3.73 -12.26 20.27
C LYS A 521 -3.01 -11.64 21.45
N TYR A 522 -3.37 -10.40 21.77
CA TYR A 522 -2.76 -9.62 22.85
C TYR A 522 -3.82 -8.92 23.69
N PRO A 523 -3.67 -8.86 25.02
CA PRO A 523 -4.40 -7.90 25.82
C PRO A 523 -3.92 -6.48 25.48
N ALA A 524 -4.85 -5.54 25.37
CA ALA A 524 -4.55 -4.15 25.05
C ALA A 524 -5.44 -3.18 25.84
N TRP A 525 -4.84 -2.17 26.47
CA TRP A 525 -5.55 -1.08 27.15
C TRP A 525 -5.99 0.02 26.19
N PHE A 526 -7.19 0.52 26.43
CA PHE A 526 -7.70 1.80 25.95
C PHE A 526 -7.92 2.72 27.15
N PHE A 527 -7.37 3.92 27.12
CA PHE A 527 -7.33 4.80 28.29
C PHE A 527 -8.43 5.86 28.27
N ASN A 528 -8.94 6.23 29.45
CA ASN A 528 -9.66 7.47 29.65
C ASN A 528 -8.67 8.64 29.55
N TYR A 529 -8.94 9.56 28.62
CA TYR A 529 -8.03 10.69 28.38
C TYR A 529 -7.84 11.57 29.61
N LYS A 530 -8.92 11.88 30.34
CA LYS A 530 -8.88 12.77 31.50
C LYS A 530 -8.14 12.12 32.67
N THR A 531 -8.47 10.87 33.02
CA THR A 531 -7.79 10.12 34.08
C THR A 531 -6.29 10.03 33.81
N PHE A 532 -5.90 9.78 32.56
CA PHE A 532 -4.50 9.71 32.16
C PHE A 532 -3.77 11.04 32.37
N LEU A 533 -4.37 12.16 31.93
CA LEU A 533 -3.81 13.50 32.16
C LEU A 533 -3.73 13.84 33.66
N ASP A 534 -4.81 13.60 34.39
CA ASP A 534 -4.92 13.87 35.83
C ASP A 534 -3.84 13.09 36.60
N PHE A 535 -3.53 11.86 36.20
CA PHE A 535 -2.49 11.03 36.82
C PHE A 535 -1.09 11.66 36.79
N LEU A 536 -0.74 12.37 35.71
CA LEU A 536 0.56 13.05 35.55
C LEU A 536 0.53 14.51 36.06
N SER A 537 -0.66 15.09 36.23
CA SER A 537 -0.87 16.51 36.44
C SER A 537 -0.28 17.08 37.74
N ASP A 538 0.02 16.26 38.74
CA ASP A 538 0.65 16.67 40.00
C ASP A 538 2.10 17.13 39.80
N LYS A 539 2.86 16.42 38.95
CA LYS A 539 4.28 16.69 38.69
C LYS A 539 4.58 17.24 37.30
N TYR A 540 3.67 17.06 36.35
CA TYR A 540 3.89 17.39 34.95
C TYR A 540 2.77 18.27 34.40
N GLU A 541 3.12 19.16 33.48
CA GLU A 541 2.19 19.93 32.66
C GLU A 541 2.16 19.36 31.24
N LEU A 542 0.97 19.30 30.65
CA LEU A 542 0.81 18.94 29.24
C LEU A 542 1.24 20.14 28.39
N VAL A 543 2.26 19.96 27.56
CA VAL A 543 2.75 20.97 26.62
C VAL A 543 1.90 20.98 25.37
N GLU A 544 1.66 19.80 24.77
CA GLU A 544 0.83 19.66 23.58
C GLU A 544 0.27 18.24 23.45
N SER A 545 -0.87 18.13 22.77
CA SER A 545 -1.48 16.87 22.36
C SER A 545 -1.74 16.83 20.86
N PHE A 546 -1.21 15.81 20.20
CA PHE A 546 -1.42 15.56 18.78
C PHE A 546 -2.28 14.31 18.58
N GLU A 547 -2.96 14.24 17.45
CA GLU A 547 -3.47 12.97 16.93
C GLU A 547 -2.29 12.21 16.30
N SER A 548 -2.15 10.93 16.65
CA SER A 548 -1.15 10.04 16.04
C SER A 548 -1.71 9.43 14.75
N ASN A 549 -0.84 8.91 13.89
CA ASN A 549 -1.21 8.37 12.58
C ASN A 549 -1.93 6.99 12.64
N ASP A 550 -2.07 6.40 13.83
CA ASP A 550 -2.75 5.12 14.03
C ASP A 550 -4.28 5.28 14.01
N HIS A 551 -4.94 4.48 13.18
CA HIS A 551 -6.39 4.57 12.95
C HIS A 551 -7.07 3.20 13.09
N TYR A 552 -7.04 2.66 14.31
CA TYR A 552 -7.79 1.44 14.65
C TYR A 552 -9.22 1.75 15.08
N SER A 553 -10.09 0.74 14.98
CA SER A 553 -11.49 0.85 15.39
C SER A 553 -11.78 -0.06 16.59
N LEU A 554 -12.57 0.45 17.53
CA LEU A 554 -13.18 -0.33 18.61
C LEU A 554 -14.68 -0.41 18.36
N VAL A 555 -15.23 -1.63 18.40
CA VAL A 555 -16.58 -1.94 17.86
C VAL A 555 -17.70 -1.11 18.50
N ASP A 556 -17.57 -0.77 19.78
CA ASP A 556 -18.62 -0.17 20.60
C ASP A 556 -18.21 1.17 21.25
N ALA A 557 -17.05 1.74 20.87
CA ALA A 557 -16.61 3.03 21.38
C ALA A 557 -15.80 3.83 20.34
N GLU A 558 -15.89 5.15 20.45
CA GLU A 558 -15.09 6.07 19.63
C GLU A 558 -13.74 6.31 20.32
N ILE A 559 -12.67 6.01 19.59
CA ILE A 559 -11.28 6.09 20.07
C ILE A 559 -10.46 7.00 19.15
N ILE A 560 -9.36 7.52 19.70
CA ILE A 560 -8.37 8.30 18.98
C ILE A 560 -6.99 7.95 19.52
N TYR A 561 -6.03 7.74 18.64
CA TYR A 561 -4.63 7.60 19.06
C TYR A 561 -4.03 8.99 19.21
N ARG A 562 -3.34 9.23 20.33
CA ARG A 562 -2.71 10.51 20.60
C ARG A 562 -1.24 10.36 20.95
N ALA A 563 -0.52 11.42 20.63
CA ALA A 563 0.76 11.74 21.22
C ALA A 563 0.58 12.87 22.23
N LEU A 564 1.28 12.79 23.36
CA LEU A 564 1.24 13.74 24.46
C LEU A 564 2.67 14.08 24.85
N ILE A 565 3.00 15.37 24.85
CA ILE A 565 4.28 15.88 25.33
C ILE A 565 4.03 16.52 26.68
N PHE A 566 4.73 16.04 27.71
CA PHE A 566 4.67 16.60 29.06
C PHE A 566 6.02 17.16 29.47
N LYS A 567 5.99 18.26 30.22
CA LYS A 567 7.15 18.86 30.87
C LYS A 567 6.98 18.83 32.38
N ARG A 568 8.04 18.53 33.13
CA ARG A 568 8.03 18.56 34.59
C ARG A 568 7.80 19.99 35.09
N LYS A 569 6.90 20.16 36.06
CA LYS A 569 6.69 21.44 36.74
C LYS A 569 7.91 21.81 37.56
N ILE A 570 8.23 23.10 37.59
CA ILE A 570 9.35 23.67 38.36
C ILE A 570 8.91 23.91 39.80
#